data_AF-T1B8I7-F1
#
_entry.id   AF-T1B8I7-F1
#
_cell.length_a   1.000
_cell.length_b   1.000
_cell.length_c   1.000
_cell.angle_alpha   90.00
_cell.angle_beta   90.00
_cell.angle_gamma   90.00
#
_symmetry.space_group_name_H-M   'P 1'
#
loop_
_entity.id
_entity.type
_entity.pdbx_description
1 polymer ?
#
loop_
_entity_poly.entity_id
_entity_poly.type
_entity_poly.pdbx_seq_one_letter_code
_entity_poly.pdbx_strand_id
1 'polypeptide(L)'
;MAEQYGVRLLGELPLDARIREEADSGRPTVVSEPGSPRAEAYLQMARRTAAALALRPLDRSGGFPRSSSRRAERFNNERQVRQLDPPHGA
;
A
#
# COMPACT_ATOMS: atom_id res chain seq x y z
N MET A 1 14.87 -25.56 2.50
CA MET A 1 15.54 -24.24 2.59
C MET A 1 15.24 -23.51 3.90
N ALA A 2 13.98 -23.27 4.28
CA ALA A 2 13.67 -22.54 5.52
C ALA A 2 14.34 -23.15 6.77
N GLU A 3 14.29 -24.47 6.91
CA GLU A 3 14.97 -25.21 7.99
C GLU A 3 16.48 -25.01 7.99
N GLN A 4 17.13 -25.01 6.81
CA GLN A 4 18.58 -24.85 6.67
C GLN A 4 19.06 -23.48 7.16
N TYR A 5 18.21 -22.45 7.02
CA TYR A 5 18.51 -21.09 7.48
C TYR A 5 17.91 -20.77 8.85
N GLY A 6 17.25 -21.72 9.50
CA GLY A 6 16.59 -21.50 10.79
C GLY A 6 15.47 -20.46 10.74
N VAL A 7 14.86 -20.23 9.58
CA VAL A 7 13.77 -19.26 9.39
C VAL A 7 12.41 -19.95 9.34
N ARG A 8 11.35 -19.21 9.71
CA ARG A 8 9.98 -19.73 9.64
C ARG A 8 9.53 -19.88 8.18
N LEU A 9 9.01 -21.06 7.84
CA LEU A 9 8.31 -21.28 6.57
C LEU A 9 6.93 -20.58 6.59
N LEU A 10 6.71 -19.65 5.66
CA LEU A 10 5.45 -18.90 5.56
C LEU A 10 4.42 -19.61 4.69
N GLY A 11 4.85 -20.38 3.70
CA GLY A 11 3.96 -21.12 2.82
C GLY A 11 4.72 -21.80 1.70
N GLU A 12 4.02 -22.64 0.97
CA GLU A 12 4.49 -23.32 -0.22
C GLU A 12 3.48 -23.04 -1.32
N LEU A 13 3.98 -22.62 -2.49
CA LEU A 13 3.15 -22.25 -3.61
C LEU A 13 3.29 -23.31 -4.71
N PRO A 14 2.19 -23.72 -5.35
CA PRO A 14 2.24 -24.67 -6.44
C PRO A 14 2.95 -24.06 -7.65
N LEU A 15 3.71 -24.89 -8.37
CA LEU A 15 4.34 -24.50 -9.63
C LEU A 15 3.34 -24.74 -10.77
N ASP A 16 2.59 -23.70 -11.15
CA ASP A 16 1.61 -23.73 -12.22
C ASP A 16 1.81 -22.56 -13.18
N ALA A 17 1.91 -22.84 -14.48
CA ALA A 17 2.17 -21.83 -15.51
C ALA A 17 1.13 -20.70 -15.54
N ARG A 18 -0.13 -21.01 -15.22
CA ARG A 18 -1.22 -20.04 -15.21
C ARG A 18 -1.01 -18.94 -14.16
N ILE A 19 -0.32 -19.24 -13.06
CA ILE A 19 0.00 -18.22 -12.03
C ILE A 19 0.79 -17.07 -12.66
N ARG A 20 1.80 -17.41 -13.46
CA ARG A 20 2.60 -16.42 -14.19
C ARG A 20 1.75 -15.69 -15.22
N GLU A 21 1.01 -16.40 -16.05
CA GLU A 21 0.19 -15.81 -17.11
C GLU A 21 -0.85 -14.82 -16.56
N GLU A 22 -1.54 -15.21 -15.49
CA GLU A 22 -2.52 -14.39 -14.79
C GLU A 22 -1.86 -13.16 -14.13
N ALA A 23 -0.74 -13.35 -13.43
CA ALA A 23 0.01 -12.26 -12.84
C ALA A 23 0.52 -11.26 -13.90
N ASP A 24 1.10 -11.75 -14.99
CA ASP A 24 1.63 -10.93 -16.10
C ASP A 24 0.51 -10.20 -16.85
N SER A 25 -0.70 -10.77 -16.90
CA SER A 25 -1.88 -10.12 -17.48
C SER A 25 -2.45 -8.99 -16.60
N GLY A 26 -1.90 -8.78 -15.40
CA GLY A 26 -2.39 -7.81 -14.41
C GLY A 26 -3.61 -8.28 -13.62
N ARG A 27 -3.99 -9.56 -13.75
CA ARG A 27 -5.11 -10.19 -13.02
C ARG A 27 -4.61 -11.44 -12.28
N PRO A 28 -3.92 -11.28 -11.15
CA PRO A 28 -3.31 -12.41 -10.43
C PRO A 28 -4.35 -13.45 -9.99
N THR A 29 -3.90 -14.69 -9.74
CA THR A 29 -4.76 -15.86 -9.47
C THR A 29 -5.77 -15.66 -8.35
N VAL A 30 -5.44 -14.90 -7.31
CA VAL A 30 -6.38 -14.59 -6.20
C VAL A 30 -7.58 -13.75 -6.64
N VAL A 31 -7.46 -13.03 -7.76
CA VAL A 31 -8.53 -12.25 -8.39
C VAL A 31 -9.21 -13.05 -9.50
N SER A 32 -8.42 -13.73 -10.34
CA SER A 32 -8.92 -14.47 -11.50
C SER A 32 -9.64 -15.76 -11.15
N GLU A 33 -9.13 -16.51 -10.16
CA GLU A 33 -9.73 -17.75 -9.68
C GLU A 33 -9.76 -17.80 -8.13
N PRO A 34 -10.60 -17.00 -7.46
CA PRO A 34 -10.57 -16.83 -6.00
C PRO A 34 -10.80 -18.11 -5.18
N GLY A 35 -11.55 -19.08 -5.74
CA GLY A 35 -11.84 -20.36 -5.08
C GLY A 35 -10.89 -21.50 -5.46
N SER A 36 -9.86 -21.23 -6.28
CA SER A 36 -8.93 -22.27 -6.69
C SER A 36 -7.96 -22.65 -5.57
N PRO A 37 -7.44 -23.90 -5.57
CA PRO A 37 -6.39 -24.30 -4.63
C PRO A 37 -5.14 -23.40 -4.67
N ARG A 38 -4.86 -22.80 -5.84
CA ARG A 38 -3.72 -21.90 -6.05
C ARG A 38 -3.95 -20.57 -5.34
N ALA A 39 -5.13 -19.98 -5.49
CA ALA A 39 -5.50 -18.77 -4.76
C ALA A 39 -5.46 -19.00 -3.24
N GLU A 40 -5.99 -20.14 -2.77
CA GLU A 40 -5.97 -20.46 -1.33
C GLU A 40 -4.54 -20.58 -0.78
N ALA A 41 -3.60 -21.16 -1.53
CA ALA A 41 -2.20 -21.24 -1.10
C ALA A 41 -1.58 -19.85 -0.86
N TYR A 42 -1.83 -18.88 -1.74
CA TYR A 42 -1.40 -17.49 -1.56
C TYR A 42 -2.07 -16.83 -0.35
N LEU A 43 -3.38 -17.04 -0.17
CA LEU A 43 -4.13 -16.46 0.95
C LEU A 43 -3.65 -17.02 2.30
N GLN A 44 -3.36 -18.32 2.38
CA GLN A 44 -2.82 -18.96 3.58
C GLN A 44 -1.42 -18.44 3.93
N MET A 45 -0.56 -18.28 2.93
CA MET A 45 0.75 -17.65 3.11
C MET A 45 0.61 -16.22 3.64
N ALA A 46 -0.29 -15.42 3.05
CA ALA A 46 -0.54 -14.04 3.48
C ALA A 46 -1.06 -13.98 4.93
N ARG A 47 -1.99 -14.87 5.32
CA ARG A 47 -2.50 -14.97 6.70
C ARG A 47 -1.39 -15.27 7.71
N ARG A 48 -0.51 -16.22 7.40
CA ARG A 48 0.64 -16.57 8.26
C ARG A 48 1.61 -15.41 8.41
N THR A 49 1.89 -14.69 7.32
CA THR A 49 2.71 -13.48 7.34
C THR A 49 2.09 -12.38 8.19
N ALA A 50 0.79 -12.11 8.01
CA ALA A 50 0.06 -11.12 8.79
C ALA A 50 0.06 -11.46 10.29
N ALA A 51 -0.18 -12.72 10.65
CA ALA A 51 -0.11 -13.19 12.03
C ALA A 51 1.31 -13.01 12.63
N ALA A 52 2.35 -13.34 11.85
CA ALA A 52 3.73 -13.15 12.30
C ALA A 52 4.07 -11.68 12.55
N LEU A 53 3.56 -10.76 11.73
CA LEU A 53 3.74 -9.32 11.92
C LEU A 53 2.94 -8.79 13.12
N ALA A 54 1.69 -9.23 13.30
CA ALA A 54 0.82 -8.79 14.39
C ALA A 54 1.36 -9.16 15.77
N LEU A 55 2.10 -10.27 15.86
CA LEU A 55 2.75 -10.70 17.10
C LEU A 55 4.05 -9.93 17.41
N ARG A 56 4.59 -9.16 16.46
CA ARG A 56 5.78 -8.34 16.72
C ARG A 56 5.40 -7.14 17.60
N PRO A 57 6.21 -6.79 18.60
CA PRO A 57 6.06 -5.52 19.31
C PRO A 57 6.09 -4.38 18.30
N LEU A 58 5.08 -3.49 18.38
CA LEU A 58 5.02 -2.30 17.55
C LEU A 58 6.20 -1.39 17.91
N ASP A 59 7.10 -1.19 16.97
CA ASP A 59 8.14 -0.19 17.10
C ASP A 59 7.54 1.20 16.87
N ARG A 60 7.28 1.93 17.96
CA ARG A 60 6.74 3.29 17.95
C ARG A 60 7.80 4.38 17.78
N SER A 61 9.07 4.02 17.62
CA SER A 61 10.15 5.00 17.47
C SER A 61 10.17 5.65 16.07
N GLY A 62 9.56 4.99 15.07
CA GLY A 62 9.33 5.54 13.74
C GLY A 62 8.13 6.49 13.70
N GLY A 63 8.35 7.76 14.05
CA GLY A 63 7.35 8.81 13.82
C GLY A 63 6.96 8.88 12.34
N PHE A 64 5.67 8.72 12.04
CA PHE A 64 5.16 8.83 10.67
C PHE A 64 5.56 10.20 10.10
N PRO A 65 6.26 10.28 8.96
CA PRO A 65 6.67 11.56 8.41
C PRO A 65 5.41 12.35 8.05
N ARG A 66 5.12 13.42 8.83
CA ARG A 66 4.12 14.41 8.42
C ARG A 66 4.69 15.13 7.21
N SER A 67 4.29 14.71 6.00
CA SER A 67 4.50 15.51 4.81
C SER A 67 3.71 16.81 4.98
N SER A 68 4.38 17.89 5.40
CA SER A 68 3.83 19.23 5.42
C SER A 68 3.72 19.72 3.97
N SER A 69 2.58 19.50 3.35
CA SER A 69 2.25 20.06 2.04
C SER A 69 2.10 21.58 2.16
N ARG A 70 3.21 22.33 1.97
CA ARG A 70 3.30 23.81 1.93
C ARG A 70 2.55 24.49 0.77
N ARG A 71 1.54 23.84 0.16
CA ARG A 71 0.88 24.34 -1.07
C ARG A 71 -0.43 25.11 -0.83
N ALA A 72 -0.96 25.13 0.39
CA ALA A 72 -2.25 25.76 0.68
C ALA A 72 -2.18 27.28 0.97
N GLU A 73 -1.02 27.85 1.30
CA GLU A 73 -0.93 29.25 1.77
C GLU A 73 -0.92 30.30 0.65
N ARG A 74 -0.55 29.94 -0.59
CA ARG A 74 -0.48 30.93 -1.69
C ARG A 74 -1.83 31.36 -2.24
N PHE A 75 -2.91 30.61 -2.01
CA PHE A 75 -4.22 30.95 -2.56
C PHE A 75 -4.97 32.04 -1.79
N ASN A 76 -4.67 32.27 -0.50
CA ASN A 76 -5.42 33.23 0.31
C ASN A 76 -4.95 34.68 0.09
N ASN A 77 -3.68 34.88 -0.30
CA ASN A 77 -3.10 36.22 -0.45
C ASN A 77 -3.49 36.90 -1.79
N GLU A 78 -3.89 36.14 -2.81
CA GLU A 78 -4.24 36.69 -4.13
C GLU A 78 -5.69 37.19 -4.21
N ARG A 79 -6.57 36.76 -3.30
CA ARG A 79 -7.95 37.25 -3.18
C ARG A 79 -8.04 38.61 -2.48
N GLN A 80 -7.10 38.92 -1.59
CA GLN A 80 -7.14 40.13 -0.77
C GLN A 80 -6.63 41.39 -1.48
N VAL A 81 -5.77 41.27 -2.49
CA VAL A 81 -5.19 42.42 -3.21
C VAL A 81 -6.14 43.00 -4.28
N ARG A 82 -7.17 42.25 -4.71
CA ARG A 82 -8.14 42.73 -5.71
C ARG A 82 -9.32 43.52 -5.12
N GLN A 83 -9.32 43.79 -3.81
CA GLN A 83 -10.41 44.49 -3.13
C GLN A 83 -10.03 45.89 -2.63
N LEU A 84 -8.94 46.46 -3.13
CA LEU A 84 -8.55 47.85 -2.88
C LEU A 84 -8.47 48.63 -4.22
N ASP A 85 -9.62 49.24 -4.56
CA ASP A 85 -9.87 50.45 -5.39
C ASP A 85 -9.47 50.46 -6.88
N PRO A 86 -10.15 51.22 -7.81
CA PRO A 86 -10.48 52.67 -7.70
C PRO A 86 -11.76 53.09 -8.51
N PRO A 87 -12.01 54.35 -8.98
CA PRO A 87 -11.41 55.68 -8.73
C PRO A 87 -12.41 56.81 -8.36
N HIS A 88 -11.85 57.98 -8.00
CA HIS A 88 -12.49 59.29 -7.81
C HIS A 88 -13.59 59.67 -8.82
N GLY A 89 -14.64 60.33 -8.33
CA GLY A 89 -15.56 61.13 -9.14
C GLY A 89 -16.56 61.96 -8.33
N ALA A 90 -16.17 63.19 -7.95
CA ALA A 90 -17.02 64.38 -7.85
C ALA A 90 -16.11 65.62 -7.80
#